data_AF-A0A5E4LUI1-F1
#
_entry.id   AF-A0A5E4LUI1-F1
#
_cell.length_a   1.000
_cell.length_b   1.000
_cell.length_c   1.000
_cell.angle_alpha   90.00
_cell.angle_beta   90.00
_cell.angle_gamma   90.00
#
_symmetry.space_group_name_H-M   'P 1'
#
loop_
_entity.id
_entity.type
_entity.pdbx_description
1 polymer ?
#
loop_
_entity_poly.entity_id
_entity_poly.type
_entity_poly.pdbx_seq_one_letter_code
_entity_poly.pdbx_strand_id
1 'polypeptide(L)' 'MLDLHYRRNRNWFTAMGVLFIVMAGIILIRNLLIWGPEFVADFFTSPEITNEKISVGMIGIGCFLIFLGTRKEVNENI' A
#
# COMPACT_ATOMS: atom_id res chain seq x y z
N MET A 1 3.40 -29.76 29.71
CA MET A 1 2.78 -28.44 29.48
C MET A 1 3.14 -28.08 28.04
N LEU A 2 2.17 -27.98 27.13
CA LEU A 2 2.45 -27.92 25.69
C LEU A 2 3.11 -26.59 25.31
N ASP A 3 4.39 -26.64 24.95
CA ASP A 3 5.10 -25.55 24.28
C ASP A 3 4.57 -25.42 22.86
N LEU A 4 3.43 -24.72 22.74
CA LEU A 4 2.99 -24.16 21.47
C LEU A 4 4.01 -23.10 21.05
N HIS A 5 5.02 -23.53 20.30
CA HIS A 5 5.92 -22.66 19.54
C HIS A 5 5.07 -21.83 18.58
N TYR A 6 4.63 -20.66 19.04
CA TYR A 6 4.06 -19.61 18.21
C TYR A 6 5.17 -19.15 17.26
N ARG A 7 5.26 -19.83 16.11
CA ARG A 7 6.08 -19.40 14.96
C ARG A 7 5.52 -18.06 14.51
N ARG A 8 5.98 -16.98 15.13
CA ARG A 8 5.68 -15.61 14.73
C ARG A 8 6.22 -15.43 13.30
N ASN A 9 5.32 -15.61 12.35
CA ASN A 9 5.59 -15.55 10.92
C ASN A 9 6.36 -14.25 10.63
N ARG A 10 7.57 -14.31 10.07
CA ARG A 10 8.47 -13.15 9.98
C ARG A 10 8.03 -12.11 8.91
N ASN A 11 6.91 -12.36 8.23
CA ASN A 11 6.54 -11.68 6.98
C ASN A 11 5.33 -10.73 7.12
N TRP A 12 4.85 -10.46 8.34
CA TRP A 12 3.67 -9.61 8.57
C TRP A 12 3.80 -8.19 8.00
N PHE A 13 5.00 -7.60 8.06
CA PHE A 13 5.23 -6.26 7.50
C PHE A 13 5.09 -6.24 5.98
N THR A 14 5.68 -7.22 5.30
CA THR A 14 5.58 -7.36 3.84
C THR A 14 4.13 -7.65 3.42
N ALA A 15 3.42 -8.52 4.15
CA ALA A 15 2.00 -8.81 3.88
C ALA A 15 1.10 -7.57 4.02
N MET A 16 1.32 -6.74 5.05
CA MET A 16 0.58 -5.48 5.23
C MET A 16 0.91 -4.46 4.13
N GLY A 17 2.17 -4.37 3.71
CA GLY A 17 2.56 -3.50 2.59
C GLY A 17 1.90 -3.89 1.27
N VAL A 18 1.85 -5.19 0.96
CA VAL A 18 1.17 -5.72 -0.23
C VAL A 18 -0.33 -5.39 -0.19
N LEU A 19 -0.99 -5.60 0.95
CA LEU A 19 -2.40 -5.23 1.14
C LEU A 19 -2.64 -3.74 0.87
N PHE A 20 -1.77 -2.87 1.35
CA PHE A 20 -1.86 -1.42 1.10
C PHE A 20 -1.74 -1.07 -0.39
N ILE A 21 -0.81 -1.69 -1.11
CA ILE A 21 -0.64 -1.46 -2.56
C ILE A 21 -1.85 -1.98 -3.34
N VAL A 22 -2.33 -3.19 -3.03
CA VAL A 22 -3.51 -3.76 -3.69
C VAL A 22 -4.73 -2.85 -3.50
N MET A 23 -4.96 -2.38 -2.28
CA MET A 23 -6.08 -1.49 -1.99
C MET A 23 -5.97 -0.17 -2.73
N ALA A 24 -4.78 0.43 -2.78
CA ALA A 24 -4.55 1.67 -3.50
C ALA A 24 -4.72 1.50 -5.03
N GLY A 25 -4.28 0.37 -5.58
CA GLY A 25 -4.49 0.01 -6.98
C GLY A 25 -5.98 -0.13 -7.33
N ILE A 26 -6.77 -0.78 -6.46
CA ILE A 26 -8.22 -0.90 -6.65
C ILE A 26 -8.89 0.48 -6.69
N ILE A 27 -8.52 1.40 -5.79
CA ILE A 27 -9.09 2.75 -5.75
C ILE A 27 -8.75 3.52 -7.02
N LEU A 28 -7.51 3.44 -7.51
CA LEU A 28 -7.09 4.06 -8.77
C LEU A 28 -7.87 3.51 -9.96
N ILE A 29 -7.94 2.18 -10.10
CA ILE A 29 -8.64 1.53 -11.22
C ILE A 29 -10.13 1.87 -11.17
N ARG A 30 -10.74 1.85 -9.99
CA ARG A 30 -12.15 2.24 -9.80
C ARG A 30 -12.39 3.68 -10.25
N ASN A 31 -11.56 4.63 -9.81
CA ASN A 31 -11.74 6.03 -10.16
C ASN A 31 -11.51 6.27 -11.65
N LEU A 32 -10.54 5.59 -12.26
CA LEU A 32 -10.30 5.63 -13.70
C LEU A 32 -11.47 5.02 -14.49
N LEU A 33 -12.09 3.95 -14.00
CA LEU A 33 -13.25 3.32 -14.65
C LEU A 33 -14.53 4.14 -14.52
N ILE A 34 -14.74 4.84 -13.39
CA ILE A 34 -15.96 5.62 -13.15
C ILE A 34 -15.87 6.99 -13.83
N TRP A 35 -14.75 7.69 -13.69
CA TRP A 35 -14.59 9.08 -14.11
C TRP A 35 -13.72 9.25 -15.36
N GLY A 36 -13.10 8.18 -15.86
CA GLY A 36 -12.21 8.25 -17.02
C GLY A 36 -10.90 8.99 -16.72
N PRO A 37 -10.17 9.47 -17.75
CA PRO A 37 -8.91 10.18 -17.58
C PRO A 37 -9.06 11.59 -16.98
N GLU A 38 -10.28 12.14 -16.91
CA GLU A 38 -10.56 13.44 -16.31
C GLU A 38 -10.21 13.49 -14.81
N PHE A 39 -10.34 12.35 -14.12
CA PHE A 39 -9.83 12.15 -12.74
C PHE A 39 -8.37 12.59 -12.57
N VAL A 40 -7.51 12.34 -13.56
CA VAL A 40 -6.09 12.69 -13.45
C VAL A 40 -5.90 14.20 -13.55
N ALA A 41 -6.66 14.86 -14.42
CA ALA A 41 -6.62 16.32 -14.52
C ALA A 41 -7.14 16.94 -13.22
N ASP A 42 -8.27 16.43 -12.72
CA ASP A 42 -8.91 16.94 -11.51
C ASP A 42 -8.00 16.77 -10.28
N PHE A 43 -7.27 15.65 -10.20
CA PHE A 43 -6.25 15.42 -9.19
C PHE A 43 -5.19 16.54 -9.11
N PHE A 44 -4.71 17.00 -10.26
CA PHE A 44 -3.65 18.00 -10.36
C PHE A 44 -4.16 19.43 -10.25
N THR A 45 -5.39 19.71 -10.66
CA THR A 45 -5.94 21.07 -10.72
C THR A 45 -6.82 21.45 -9.54
N SER A 46 -7.44 20.48 -8.87
CA SER A 46 -8.36 20.78 -7.77
C SER A 46 -7.62 21.07 -6.47
N PRO A 47 -7.93 22.17 -5.75
CA PRO A 47 -7.35 22.46 -4.43
C PRO A 47 -7.89 21.55 -3.31
N GLU A 48 -9.03 20.89 -3.54
CA GLU A 48 -9.72 20.09 -2.52
C GLU A 48 -9.03 18.75 -2.26
N ILE A 49 -9.16 18.24 -1.03
CA ILE A 49 -8.71 16.89 -0.66
C ILE A 49 -9.79 15.90 -1.13
N THR A 50 -9.69 15.51 -2.40
CA THR A 50 -10.54 14.47 -2.97
C THR A 50 -10.03 13.08 -2.61
N ASN A 51 -10.89 12.07 -2.78
CA ASN A 51 -10.60 10.65 -2.54
C ASN A 51 -9.35 10.14 -3.28
N GLU A 52 -8.99 10.86 -4.33
CA GLU A 52 -7.98 10.58 -5.30
C GLU A 52 -6.61 10.87 -4.68
N LYS A 53 -6.43 12.07 -4.14
CA LYS A 53 -5.24 12.50 -3.38
C LYS A 53 -4.94 11.59 -2.21
N ILE A 54 -5.98 11.12 -1.52
CA ILE A 54 -5.82 10.15 -0.43
C ILE A 54 -5.27 8.82 -0.97
N SER A 55 -5.70 8.35 -2.15
CA SER A 55 -5.17 7.12 -2.75
C SER A 55 -3.67 7.21 -3.10
N VAL A 56 -3.19 8.36 -3.58
CA VAL A 56 -1.76 8.55 -3.87
C VAL A 56 -0.93 8.61 -2.58
N GLY A 57 -1.47 9.21 -1.52
CA GLY A 57 -0.89 9.11 -0.18
C GLY A 57 -0.77 7.66 0.30
N MET A 58 -1.80 6.84 0.05
CA MET A 58 -1.77 5.40 0.36
C MET A 58 -0.74 4.63 -0.46
N ILE A 59 -0.53 4.97 -1.74
CA ILE A 59 0.54 4.37 -2.56
C ILE A 59 1.91 4.73 -1.99
N GLY A 60 2.13 5.99 -1.62
CA GLY A 60 3.37 6.44 -1.01
C GLY A 60 3.70 5.70 0.28
N ILE A 61 2.72 5.56 1.18
CA ILE A 61 2.85 4.80 2.43
C ILE A 61 3.04 3.31 2.16
N GLY A 62 2.29 2.72 1.22
CA GLY A 62 2.40 1.31 0.85
C GLY A 62 3.78 0.95 0.29
N CYS A 63 4.30 1.76 -0.64
CA CYS A 63 5.65 1.59 -1.17
C CYS A 63 6.72 1.75 -0.09
N PHE A 64 6.56 2.71 0.83
CA PHE A 64 7.47 2.90 1.96
C PHE A 64 7.47 1.69 2.92
N LEU A 65 6.30 1.13 3.22
CA LEU A 65 6.17 -0.06 4.07
C LEU A 65 6.75 -1.32 3.41
N ILE A 66 6.55 -1.51 2.10
CA ILE A 66 7.18 -2.62 1.37
C ILE A 66 8.71 -2.46 1.39
N PHE A 67 9.21 -1.26 1.13
CA PHE A 67 10.66 -1.00 1.14
C PHE A 67 11.29 -1.32 2.50
N LEU A 68 10.64 -0.95 3.62
CA LEU A 68 11.10 -1.30 4.97
C LEU A 68 10.97 -2.80 5.26
N GLY A 69 9.90 -3.44 4.78
CA GLY A 69 9.68 -4.88 4.93
C GLY A 69 10.78 -5.72 4.26
N THR A 70 11.09 -5.42 2.99
CA THR A 70 12.11 -6.14 2.21
C THR A 70 13.53 -5.92 2.78
N ARG A 71 13.86 -4.72 3.27
CA ARG A 71 15.17 -4.48 3.92
C ARG A 71 15.37 -5.30 5.18
N LYS A 72 14.30 -5.63 5.91
CA LYS A 72 14.38 -6.44 7.14
C LYS A 72 14.58 -7.93 6.84
N GLU A 73 13.96 -8.45 5.78
CA GLU A 73 14.19 -9.84 5.33
C GLU A 73 15.59 -10.06 4.76
N VAL A 74 16.16 -9.08 4.05
CA VAL A 74 17.53 -9.18 3.51
C VAL A 74 18.57 -9.20 4.63
N ASN A 75 18.39 -8.41 5.69
CA ASN A 75 19.36 -8.32 6.79
C ASN A 75 19.27 -9.50 7.79
N GLU A 76 18.21 -10.31 7.73
CA GLU A 76 18.08 -11.54 8.54
C GLU A 76 18.64 -12.78 7.81
N ASN A 77 19.09 -12.63 6.56
CA ASN A 77 19.75 -13.65 5.75
C ASN A 77 21.27 -13.43 5.59
N ILE A 78 21.89 -12.58 6.43
CA ILE A 78 23.36 -12.39 6.50
C ILE A 78 23.84 -12.76 7.90
#